data_AF-A0A4Z2J661-F1
#
_entry.id   AF-A0A4Z2J661-F1
#
_cell.length_a   1.000
_cell.length_b   1.000
_cell.length_c   1.000
_cell.angle_alpha   90.00
_cell.angle_beta   90.00
_cell.angle_gamma   90.00
#
_symmetry.space_group_name_H-M   'P 1'
#
loop_
_entity.id
_entity.type
_entity.pdbx_description
1 polymer ?
#
loop_
_entity_poly.entity_id
_entity_poly.type
_entity_poly.pdbx_seq_one_letter_code
_entity_poly.pdbx_strand_id
1 'polypeptide(L)'
;MATGLNRAGYTQIAKDLNAGAGGDNIYLWYHRGSGEYDTPIVDINRLSCHLNLNTGGSWIHFWVKRAEQTYICDITATDSYRSDNDLFQTRYIRVDENTNRGAGGSEDFIWYRQTTDPKRALTDLQVSTSEAEMFAFQQQGYTCVSVNLSGEGSGQLVYVWYKKGGPSNPIKAIAVLVNSALIPAYIKAGLTVIDKDIDAGCDCFSDYLCVYQ
;
A
#
# COMPACT_ATOMS: atom_id res chain seq x y z
N MET A 1 -2.06 -1.89 15.08
CA MET A 1 -2.43 -3.16 14.40
C MET A 1 -3.27 -4.17 15.22
N ALA A 2 -2.73 -5.20 15.90
CA ALA A 2 -3.47 -6.45 16.27
C ALA A 2 -4.84 -6.29 16.98
N THR A 3 -4.99 -5.32 17.90
CA THR A 3 -6.28 -5.01 18.54
C THR A 3 -7.34 -4.52 17.55
N GLY A 4 -6.93 -3.72 16.55
CA GLY A 4 -7.80 -3.25 15.47
C GLY A 4 -8.22 -4.38 14.52
N LEU A 5 -7.30 -5.28 14.16
CA LEU A 5 -7.62 -6.46 13.35
C LEU A 5 -8.69 -7.34 14.01
N ASN A 6 -8.55 -7.65 15.31
CA ASN A 6 -9.58 -8.37 16.08
C ASN A 6 -10.93 -7.62 16.06
N ARG A 7 -10.93 -6.30 16.32
CA ARG A 7 -12.15 -5.46 16.30
C ARG A 7 -12.77 -5.31 14.90
N ALA A 8 -12.01 -5.55 13.84
CA ALA A 8 -12.48 -5.58 12.46
C ALA A 8 -12.96 -6.98 11.99
N GLY A 9 -12.92 -7.98 12.88
CA GLY A 9 -13.36 -9.35 12.59
C GLY A 9 -12.32 -10.23 11.91
N TYR A 10 -11.04 -9.83 11.89
CA TYR A 10 -9.95 -10.67 11.37
C TYR A 10 -9.57 -11.73 12.40
N THR A 11 -9.36 -12.95 11.93
CA THR A 11 -8.87 -14.08 12.73
C THR A 11 -7.36 -14.25 12.52
N GLN A 12 -6.60 -14.28 13.62
CA GLN A 12 -5.17 -14.60 13.61
C GLN A 12 -4.96 -16.10 13.37
N ILE A 13 -3.96 -16.45 12.56
CA ILE A 13 -3.38 -17.80 12.57
C ILE A 13 -2.34 -17.83 13.68
N ALA A 14 -2.55 -18.67 14.70
CA ALA A 14 -1.68 -18.82 15.87
C ALA A 14 -0.37 -19.59 15.55
N LYS A 15 0.35 -19.14 14.52
CA LYS A 15 1.69 -19.58 14.15
C LYS A 15 2.51 -18.35 13.78
N ASP A 16 3.56 -18.10 14.56
CA ASP A 16 4.59 -17.14 14.19
C ASP A 16 5.37 -17.68 12.98
N LEU A 17 5.55 -16.84 11.96
CA LEU A 17 6.34 -17.12 10.77
C LEU A 17 7.82 -16.78 10.98
N ASN A 18 8.16 -15.97 11.98
CA ASN A 18 9.53 -15.54 12.30
C ASN A 18 10.20 -16.42 13.36
N ALA A 19 9.56 -17.53 13.74
CA ALA A 19 9.91 -18.33 14.91
C ALA A 19 11.35 -18.87 14.83
N GLY A 20 12.22 -18.34 15.70
CA GLY A 20 13.64 -18.69 15.77
C GLY A 20 14.59 -17.77 15.00
N ALA A 21 14.11 -16.73 14.31
CA ALA A 21 14.95 -15.74 13.62
C ALA A 21 15.45 -14.60 14.54
N GLY A 22 14.86 -14.43 15.73
CA GLY A 22 15.27 -13.42 16.71
C GLY A 22 14.68 -12.02 16.52
N GLY A 23 13.69 -11.87 15.63
CA GLY A 23 12.93 -10.63 15.44
C GLY A 23 11.53 -10.65 16.06
N ASP A 24 10.73 -9.62 15.75
CA ASP A 24 9.32 -9.55 16.12
C ASP A 24 8.49 -10.70 15.52
N ASN A 25 7.40 -11.07 16.21
CA ASN A 25 6.53 -12.16 15.78
C ASN A 25 5.70 -11.76 14.54
N ILE A 26 5.79 -12.53 13.46
CA ILE A 26 5.08 -12.27 12.20
C ILE A 26 3.89 -13.24 12.11
N TYR A 27 2.67 -12.73 12.10
CA TYR A 27 1.44 -13.56 12.05
C TYR A 27 0.61 -13.28 10.81
N LEU A 28 0.05 -14.33 10.22
CA LEU A 28 -1.00 -14.20 9.20
C LEU A 28 -2.35 -13.93 9.86
N TRP A 29 -3.09 -12.99 9.29
CA TRP A 29 -4.48 -12.67 9.66
C TRP A 29 -5.37 -12.82 8.44
N TYR A 30 -6.60 -13.33 8.63
CA TYR A 30 -7.57 -13.46 7.55
C TYR A 30 -8.95 -12.99 7.99
N HIS A 31 -9.71 -12.44 7.05
CA HIS A 31 -11.12 -12.10 7.21
C HIS A 31 -12.00 -13.15 6.50
N ARG A 32 -13.21 -13.42 7.02
CA ARG A 32 -14.25 -14.19 6.31
C ARG A 32 -15.48 -13.30 6.16
N GLY A 33 -15.72 -12.82 4.94
CA GLY A 33 -16.88 -12.02 4.60
C GLY A 33 -17.32 -12.20 3.16
N SER A 34 -18.43 -11.55 2.84
CA SER A 34 -19.04 -11.51 1.50
C SER A 34 -19.63 -10.12 1.23
N GLY A 35 -19.01 -9.07 1.78
CA GLY A 35 -19.37 -7.69 1.49
C GLY A 35 -18.90 -7.24 0.11
N GLU A 36 -19.31 -6.04 -0.28
CA GLU A 36 -19.02 -5.40 -1.56
C GLU A 36 -17.54 -5.37 -1.98
N TYR A 37 -16.62 -5.39 -1.00
CA TYR A 37 -15.16 -5.33 -1.18
C TYR A 37 -14.46 -6.66 -0.80
N ASP A 38 -15.20 -7.70 -0.39
CA ASP A 38 -14.65 -9.01 0.03
C ASP A 38 -14.56 -9.98 -1.17
N THR A 39 -13.53 -9.84 -2.02
CA THR A 39 -13.27 -10.82 -3.10
C THR A 39 -12.57 -12.08 -2.53
N PRO A 40 -13.12 -13.30 -2.69
CA PRO A 40 -12.54 -14.51 -2.11
C PRO A 40 -11.11 -14.80 -2.59
N ILE A 41 -10.29 -15.38 -1.71
CA ILE A 41 -8.96 -15.91 -2.06
C ILE A 41 -9.11 -17.40 -2.38
N VAL A 42 -8.57 -17.84 -3.52
CA VAL A 42 -8.69 -19.21 -4.04
C VAL A 42 -7.34 -19.95 -4.14
N ASP A 43 -6.23 -19.24 -4.02
CA ASP A 43 -4.88 -19.81 -3.94
C ASP A 43 -3.94 -18.84 -3.19
N ILE A 44 -2.89 -19.36 -2.54
CA ILE A 44 -1.88 -18.58 -1.82
C ILE A 44 -0.50 -19.17 -2.15
N ASN A 45 0.34 -18.40 -2.83
CA ASN A 45 1.65 -18.84 -3.30
C ASN A 45 2.78 -18.00 -2.67
N ARG A 46 3.97 -18.58 -2.53
CA ARG A 46 5.10 -18.03 -1.75
C ARG A 46 6.32 -17.82 -2.65
N LEU A 47 6.45 -16.62 -3.21
CA LEU A 47 7.55 -16.22 -4.13
C LEU A 47 8.09 -14.83 -3.77
N SER A 48 9.37 -14.75 -3.42
CA SER A 48 10.23 -13.54 -3.35
C SER A 48 9.50 -12.15 -2.87
N CYS A 49 9.51 -10.95 -0.35
CA CYS A 49 9.14 -9.68 0.38
C CYS A 49 9.95 -9.71 1.69
N HIS A 50 10.39 -8.55 2.17
CA HIS A 50 11.31 -8.47 3.30
C HIS A 50 10.58 -8.22 4.63
N LEU A 51 9.68 -9.13 5.02
CA LEU A 51 8.97 -9.03 6.32
C LEU A 51 9.92 -9.13 7.53
N ASN A 52 11.13 -9.67 7.37
CA ASN A 52 12.18 -9.76 8.39
C ASN A 52 13.00 -8.45 8.52
N LEU A 53 12.33 -7.30 8.58
CA LEU A 53 12.98 -5.99 8.72
C LEU A 53 14.02 -6.01 9.86
N ASN A 54 15.25 -5.61 9.53
CA ASN A 54 16.43 -5.46 10.41
C ASN A 54 16.82 -6.65 11.31
N THR A 55 16.25 -7.85 11.14
CA THR A 55 16.42 -8.97 12.10
C THR A 55 17.19 -10.16 11.52
N GLY A 56 17.38 -10.21 10.21
CA GLY A 56 18.07 -11.29 9.51
C GLY A 56 17.18 -12.52 9.28
N GLY A 57 17.54 -13.32 8.27
CA GLY A 57 16.78 -14.51 7.87
C GLY A 57 16.46 -14.57 6.37
N SER A 58 15.51 -15.41 6.03
CA SER A 58 15.04 -15.62 4.65
C SER A 58 13.79 -14.79 4.36
N TRP A 59 13.66 -14.28 3.15
CA TRP A 59 12.60 -13.35 2.74
C TRP A 59 11.24 -14.09 2.65
N ILE A 60 10.17 -13.49 3.13
CA ILE A 60 8.83 -14.08 3.24
C ILE A 60 7.83 -13.25 2.41
N HIS A 61 7.42 -13.73 1.23
CA HIS A 61 6.33 -13.11 0.45
C HIS A 61 5.10 -14.03 0.43
N PHE A 62 3.92 -13.44 0.30
CA PHE A 62 2.71 -14.14 -0.08
C PHE A 62 2.01 -13.41 -1.23
N TRP A 63 1.66 -14.15 -2.28
CA TRP A 63 0.80 -13.70 -3.36
C TRP A 63 -0.53 -14.44 -3.24
N VAL A 64 -1.63 -13.69 -3.21
CA VAL A 64 -2.98 -14.25 -3.09
C VAL A 64 -3.68 -14.19 -4.44
N LYS A 65 -4.20 -15.33 -4.91
CA LYS A 65 -5.06 -15.36 -6.10
C LYS A 65 -6.49 -15.09 -5.66
N ARG A 66 -7.08 -14.03 -6.18
CA ARG A 66 -8.52 -13.74 -6.02
C ARG A 66 -9.36 -14.63 -6.94
N ALA A 67 -10.60 -14.91 -6.56
CA ALA A 67 -11.56 -15.65 -7.38
C ALA A 67 -11.91 -14.92 -8.69
N GLU A 68 -11.96 -13.60 -8.63
CA GLU A 68 -12.27 -12.68 -9.73
C GLU A 68 -11.17 -11.62 -9.86
N GLN A 69 -11.10 -10.94 -11.01
CA GLN A 69 -10.18 -9.81 -11.18
C GLN A 69 -10.60 -8.66 -10.26
N THR A 70 -9.70 -8.27 -9.36
CA THR A 70 -9.86 -7.07 -8.53
C THR A 70 -9.28 -5.84 -9.20
N TYR A 71 -9.91 -4.69 -8.96
CA TYR A 71 -9.43 -3.36 -9.30
C TYR A 71 -9.38 -2.51 -8.03
N ILE A 72 -8.44 -1.58 -7.95
CA ILE A 72 -8.40 -0.58 -6.88
C ILE A 72 -9.51 0.43 -7.15
N CYS A 73 -10.44 0.63 -6.22
CA CYS A 73 -11.53 1.62 -6.34
C CYS A 73 -11.37 2.84 -5.42
N ASP A 74 -10.50 2.75 -4.42
CA ASP A 74 -10.18 3.84 -3.50
C ASP A 74 -8.75 3.72 -3.00
N ILE A 75 -8.18 4.87 -2.66
CA ILE A 75 -6.89 5.03 -2.02
C ILE A 75 -7.01 6.13 -0.96
N THR A 76 -6.36 5.93 0.18
CA THR A 76 -6.19 6.91 1.25
C THR A 76 -4.84 6.69 1.94
N ALA A 77 -4.48 7.53 2.89
CA ALA A 77 -3.33 7.33 3.75
C ALA A 77 -3.67 7.71 5.19
N THR A 78 -2.78 7.37 6.13
CA THR A 78 -2.91 7.69 7.56
C THR A 78 -1.58 8.18 8.11
N ASP A 79 -1.64 9.27 8.86
CA ASP A 79 -0.57 9.82 9.70
C ASP A 79 -0.38 9.07 11.04
N SER A 80 -1.29 8.15 11.38
CA SER A 80 -1.32 7.55 12.71
C SER A 80 -2.17 6.29 12.79
N TYR A 81 -1.74 5.39 13.69
CA TYR A 81 -2.42 4.14 14.07
C TYR A 81 -3.85 4.29 14.65
N ARG A 82 -4.39 5.51 14.75
CA ARG A 82 -5.73 5.78 15.29
C ARG A 82 -6.82 5.27 14.36
N SER A 83 -6.60 5.39 13.05
CA SER A 83 -7.60 5.07 12.02
C SER A 83 -7.55 3.61 11.52
N ASP A 84 -6.50 2.83 11.89
CA ASP A 84 -6.34 1.40 11.58
C ASP A 84 -7.67 0.62 11.66
N ASN A 85 -8.32 0.74 12.82
CA ASN A 85 -9.52 -0.02 13.18
C ASN A 85 -10.65 0.20 12.16
N ASP A 86 -10.89 1.45 11.81
CA ASP A 86 -12.04 1.88 11.02
C ASP A 86 -11.78 1.62 9.54
N LEU A 87 -10.51 1.70 9.10
CA LEU A 87 -10.07 1.30 7.77
C LEU A 87 -10.17 -0.22 7.56
N PHE A 88 -9.72 -1.05 8.51
CA PHE A 88 -9.93 -2.51 8.46
C PHE A 88 -11.43 -2.89 8.49
N GLN A 89 -12.24 -2.19 9.28
CA GLN A 89 -13.70 -2.38 9.30
C GLN A 89 -14.36 -1.99 7.96
N THR A 90 -13.91 -0.92 7.31
CA THR A 90 -14.42 -0.45 6.01
C THR A 90 -13.76 -1.08 4.78
N ARG A 91 -13.01 -2.19 4.99
CA ARG A 91 -12.39 -3.06 3.98
C ARG A 91 -11.26 -2.41 3.17
N TYR A 92 -10.54 -1.48 3.78
CA TYR A 92 -9.23 -1.08 3.28
C TYR A 92 -8.17 -2.14 3.61
N ILE A 93 -7.21 -2.28 2.70
CA ILE A 93 -6.01 -3.10 2.81
C ILE A 93 -4.84 -2.11 2.91
N ARG A 94 -3.97 -2.32 3.91
CA ARG A 94 -2.75 -1.52 4.08
C ARG A 94 -1.69 -1.99 3.09
N VAL A 95 -0.96 -1.04 2.51
CA VAL A 95 0.36 -1.30 1.91
C VAL A 95 1.33 -1.39 3.10
N ASP A 96 1.98 -2.53 3.30
CA ASP A 96 2.67 -2.82 4.58
C ASP A 96 4.11 -2.27 4.65
N GLU A 97 4.41 -1.34 3.74
CA GLU A 97 5.56 -0.48 3.72
C GLU A 97 5.23 0.85 4.43
N ASN A 98 5.90 1.13 5.55
CA ASN A 98 5.94 2.46 6.17
C ASN A 98 6.69 3.41 5.22
N THR A 99 6.07 4.55 4.87
CA THR A 99 6.56 5.52 3.87
C THR A 99 7.27 6.75 4.44
N ASN A 100 7.51 6.83 5.75
CA ASN A 100 8.25 7.92 6.41
C ASN A 100 9.41 7.41 7.28
N ARG A 101 10.12 6.38 6.80
CA ARG A 101 10.95 5.48 7.63
C ARG A 101 12.18 6.20 8.18
N GLY A 102 12.08 6.58 9.45
CA GLY A 102 13.18 7.22 10.18
C GLY A 102 13.07 8.74 10.28
N ALA A 103 12.05 9.36 9.66
CA ALA A 103 11.67 10.74 9.95
C ALA A 103 11.31 10.93 11.44
N GLY A 104 10.78 9.88 12.07
CA GLY A 104 10.35 9.86 13.46
C GLY A 104 8.91 10.34 13.65
N GLY A 105 8.36 10.12 14.85
CA GLY A 105 6.95 10.41 15.13
C GLY A 105 6.05 9.20 14.88
N SER A 106 4.92 9.43 14.21
CA SER A 106 3.97 8.37 13.82
C SER A 106 4.28 7.87 12.41
N GLU A 107 3.93 6.61 12.14
CA GLU A 107 4.27 5.94 10.87
C GLU A 107 3.21 6.21 9.80
N ASP A 108 3.65 6.72 8.64
CA ASP A 108 2.78 6.99 7.49
C ASP A 108 2.54 5.70 6.69
N PHE A 109 1.26 5.43 6.37
CA PHE A 109 0.86 4.25 5.59
C PHE A 109 -0.12 4.61 4.47
N ILE A 110 0.11 4.02 3.28
CA ILE A 110 -0.86 4.01 2.18
C ILE A 110 -1.87 2.87 2.38
N TRP A 111 -3.14 3.14 2.11
CA TRP A 111 -4.24 2.18 2.18
C TRP A 111 -5.04 2.19 0.89
N TYR A 112 -5.47 1.02 0.41
CA TYR A 112 -6.29 0.88 -0.80
C TYR A 112 -7.50 -0.01 -0.56
N ARG A 113 -8.51 0.08 -1.43
CA ARG A 113 -9.72 -0.77 -1.38
C ARG A 113 -10.03 -1.36 -2.75
N GLN A 114 -10.48 -2.62 -2.76
CA GLN A 114 -10.64 -3.42 -3.98
C GLN A 114 -12.12 -3.65 -4.34
N THR A 115 -12.44 -3.65 -5.64
CA THR A 115 -13.74 -3.99 -6.22
C THR A 115 -13.57 -4.96 -7.40
N THR A 116 -14.65 -5.63 -7.84
CA THR A 116 -14.66 -6.39 -9.10
C THR A 116 -15.35 -5.64 -10.27
N ASP A 117 -15.91 -4.44 -10.02
CA ASP A 117 -16.47 -3.57 -11.08
C ASP A 117 -15.40 -2.57 -11.61
N PRO A 118 -14.88 -2.75 -12.85
CA PRO A 118 -13.87 -1.86 -13.41
C PRO A 118 -14.36 -0.42 -13.65
N LYS A 119 -15.68 -0.17 -13.66
CA LYS A 119 -16.22 1.21 -13.81
C LYS A 119 -15.97 2.08 -12.58
N ARG A 120 -15.74 1.45 -11.42
CA ARG A 120 -15.46 2.09 -10.13
C ARG A 120 -13.97 2.17 -9.82
N ALA A 121 -13.12 1.71 -10.72
CA ALA A 121 -11.68 1.69 -10.52
C ALA A 121 -11.07 3.10 -10.52
N LEU A 122 -9.94 3.23 -9.84
CA LEU A 122 -8.95 4.26 -10.12
C LEU A 122 -8.33 3.96 -11.49
N THR A 123 -8.09 4.99 -12.29
CA THR A 123 -7.52 4.84 -13.66
C THR A 123 -6.16 5.51 -13.82
N ASP A 124 -5.74 6.31 -12.83
CA ASP A 124 -4.47 7.04 -12.81
C ASP A 124 -4.06 7.31 -11.36
N LEU A 125 -2.75 7.29 -11.09
CA LEU A 125 -2.13 7.69 -9.83
C LEU A 125 -0.88 8.53 -10.13
N GLN A 126 -0.68 9.60 -9.36
CA GLN A 126 0.48 10.50 -9.45
C GLN A 126 1.00 10.83 -8.05
N VAL A 127 2.24 11.31 -7.97
CA VAL A 127 2.84 11.86 -6.74
C VAL A 127 3.32 13.27 -7.03
N SER A 128 2.95 14.24 -6.19
CA SER A 128 3.54 15.58 -6.19
C SER A 128 4.62 15.67 -5.12
N THR A 129 5.72 16.35 -5.43
CA THR A 129 6.78 16.69 -4.46
C THR A 129 6.99 18.21 -4.37
N SER A 130 6.02 19.00 -4.87
CA SER A 130 6.09 20.47 -4.94
C SER A 130 4.70 21.11 -5.12
N GLU A 131 4.54 22.35 -4.66
CA GLU A 131 3.29 23.12 -4.81
C GLU A 131 2.84 23.28 -6.28
N ALA A 132 3.80 23.43 -7.20
CA ALA A 132 3.54 23.56 -8.63
C ALA A 132 2.90 22.29 -9.20
N GLU A 133 3.33 21.11 -8.75
CA GLU A 133 2.74 19.82 -9.13
C GLU A 133 1.37 19.61 -8.48
N MET A 134 1.21 19.98 -7.20
CA MET A 134 -0.08 19.95 -6.52
C MET A 134 -1.13 20.79 -7.27
N PHE A 135 -0.79 22.01 -7.65
CA PHE A 135 -1.65 22.88 -8.46
C PHE A 135 -1.90 22.29 -9.85
N ALA A 136 -0.86 21.77 -10.53
CA ALA A 136 -1.01 21.16 -11.85
C ALA A 136 -1.91 19.91 -11.83
N PHE A 137 -1.86 19.07 -10.79
CA PHE A 137 -2.73 17.90 -10.66
C PHE A 137 -4.16 18.30 -10.29
N GLN A 138 -4.35 19.28 -9.41
CA GLN A 138 -5.67 19.83 -9.11
C GLN A 138 -6.36 20.38 -10.37
N GLN A 139 -5.65 21.18 -11.18
CA GLN A 139 -6.16 21.73 -12.45
C GLN A 139 -6.43 20.65 -13.51
N GLN A 140 -5.72 19.52 -13.45
CA GLN A 140 -5.96 18.35 -14.30
C GLN A 140 -7.11 17.45 -13.80
N GLY A 141 -7.81 17.83 -12.72
CA GLY A 141 -8.93 17.07 -12.17
C GLY A 141 -8.53 15.81 -11.41
N TYR A 142 -7.33 15.75 -10.84
CA TYR A 142 -6.98 14.74 -9.85
C TYR A 142 -7.58 15.08 -8.47
N THR A 143 -7.86 14.05 -7.68
CA THR A 143 -8.20 14.17 -6.25
C THR A 143 -6.97 13.86 -5.41
N CYS A 144 -6.66 14.70 -4.42
CA CYS A 144 -5.53 14.49 -3.50
C CYS A 144 -5.91 13.53 -2.36
N VAL A 145 -4.99 12.67 -1.95
CA VAL A 145 -4.99 12.01 -0.65
C VAL A 145 -4.43 13.00 0.37
N SER A 146 -5.24 13.46 1.31
CA SER A 146 -4.95 14.64 2.15
C SER A 146 -3.94 14.44 3.29
N VAL A 147 -3.05 13.46 3.18
CA VAL A 147 -1.96 13.18 4.14
C VAL A 147 -0.63 13.37 3.42
N ASN A 148 0.29 14.09 4.07
CA ASN A 148 1.66 14.26 3.59
C ASN A 148 2.45 13.01 3.98
N LEU A 149 3.03 12.28 3.02
CA LEU A 149 3.70 11.00 3.28
C LEU A 149 5.15 11.13 3.78
N SER A 150 5.71 12.34 3.79
CA SER A 150 7.08 12.58 4.26
C SER A 150 7.19 12.84 5.77
N GLY A 151 6.17 12.48 6.57
CA GLY A 151 6.13 12.69 8.01
C GLY A 151 5.97 14.14 8.48
N GLU A 152 5.55 14.31 9.73
CA GLU A 152 5.47 15.62 10.39
C GLU A 152 6.87 16.22 10.60
N GLY A 153 7.12 17.42 10.03
CA GLY A 153 8.32 18.20 10.32
C GLY A 153 9.49 18.06 9.32
N SER A 154 9.39 17.19 8.31
CA SER A 154 10.39 17.11 7.22
C SER A 154 10.47 18.38 6.34
N GLY A 155 9.42 19.20 6.33
CA GLY A 155 9.31 20.39 5.49
C GLY A 155 9.08 20.10 4.00
N GLN A 156 8.95 18.83 3.63
CA GLN A 156 8.64 18.36 2.28
C GLN A 156 7.12 18.22 2.09
N LEU A 157 6.67 18.13 0.83
CA LEU A 157 5.26 18.07 0.43
C LEU A 157 5.03 16.89 -0.53
N VAL A 158 5.01 15.67 0.01
CA VAL A 158 4.79 14.42 -0.71
C VAL A 158 3.33 14.01 -0.59
N TYR A 159 2.57 14.15 -1.68
CA TYR A 159 1.15 13.78 -1.72
C TYR A 159 0.84 12.84 -2.89
N VAL A 160 -0.03 11.85 -2.64
CA VAL A 160 -0.57 10.95 -3.66
C VAL A 160 -1.87 11.52 -4.24
N TRP A 161 -2.01 11.46 -5.55
CA TRP A 161 -3.14 11.99 -6.32
C TRP A 161 -3.76 10.89 -7.18
N TYR A 162 -5.09 10.88 -7.31
CA TYR A 162 -5.81 9.84 -8.07
C TYR A 162 -6.87 10.38 -9.04
N LYS A 163 -7.20 9.57 -10.05
CA LYS A 163 -8.39 9.77 -10.92
C LYS A 163 -9.28 8.54 -10.93
N LYS A 164 -10.58 8.78 -11.07
CA LYS A 164 -11.64 7.78 -11.32
C LYS A 164 -12.21 8.08 -12.70
N GLY A 165 -12.10 7.14 -13.64
CA GLY A 165 -12.17 7.44 -15.09
C GLY A 165 -12.86 6.39 -15.97
N GLY A 166 -13.65 5.48 -15.40
CA GLY A 166 -14.33 4.43 -16.16
C GLY A 166 -13.44 3.23 -16.51
N PRO A 167 -13.90 2.31 -17.38
CA PRO A 167 -13.29 0.99 -17.55
C PRO A 167 -12.02 0.96 -18.45
N SER A 168 -11.48 2.12 -18.84
CA SER A 168 -10.22 2.23 -19.58
C SER A 168 -9.02 2.33 -18.63
N ASN A 169 -8.08 1.38 -18.76
CA ASN A 169 -6.87 1.25 -17.94
C ASN A 169 -7.12 1.26 -16.40
N PRO A 170 -8.08 0.44 -15.89
CA PRO A 170 -8.37 0.38 -14.46
C PRO A 170 -7.21 -0.25 -13.68
N ILE A 171 -6.73 0.43 -12.63
CA ILE A 171 -5.63 -0.05 -11.80
C ILE A 171 -6.06 -1.33 -11.06
N LYS A 172 -5.31 -2.41 -11.26
CA LYS A 172 -5.55 -3.76 -10.70
C LYS A 172 -4.83 -3.97 -9.36
N ALA A 173 -3.62 -3.40 -9.23
CA ALA A 173 -2.78 -3.52 -8.03
C ALA A 173 -1.92 -2.27 -7.84
N ILE A 174 -1.51 -2.06 -6.58
CA ILE A 174 -0.55 -1.05 -6.12
C ILE A 174 0.52 -1.79 -5.30
N ALA A 175 1.77 -1.32 -5.36
CA ALA A 175 2.85 -1.71 -4.46
C ALA A 175 3.76 -0.51 -4.17
N VAL A 176 4.48 -0.53 -3.04
CA VAL A 176 5.62 0.38 -2.79
C VAL A 176 6.91 -0.39 -3.05
N LEU A 177 7.85 0.25 -3.74
CA LEU A 177 9.11 -0.34 -4.14
C LEU A 177 10.28 0.31 -3.39
N VAL A 178 10.76 -0.38 -2.35
CA VAL A 178 11.81 0.08 -1.42
C VAL A 178 13.25 -0.06 -1.95
N ASN A 179 13.42 -0.18 -3.26
CA ASN A 179 14.72 -0.43 -3.90
C ASN A 179 14.70 -0.05 -5.39
N SER A 180 15.32 1.08 -5.73
CA SER A 180 15.42 1.61 -7.09
C SER A 180 16.11 0.65 -8.09
N ALA A 181 17.01 -0.24 -7.63
CA ALA A 181 17.68 -1.22 -8.50
C ALA A 181 16.72 -2.27 -9.09
N LEU A 182 15.50 -2.41 -8.53
CA LEU A 182 14.47 -3.31 -9.06
C LEU A 182 13.50 -2.64 -10.05
N ILE A 183 13.56 -1.32 -10.25
CA ILE A 183 12.71 -0.58 -11.20
C ILE A 183 12.70 -1.23 -12.60
N PRO A 184 13.85 -1.63 -13.20
CA PRO A 184 13.84 -2.30 -14.51
C PRO A 184 13.13 -3.66 -14.52
N ALA A 185 13.11 -4.37 -13.38
CA ALA A 185 12.39 -5.64 -13.25
C ALA A 185 10.87 -5.42 -13.12
N TYR A 186 10.45 -4.38 -12.40
CA TYR A 186 9.04 -3.99 -12.27
C TYR A 186 8.44 -3.51 -13.60
N ILE A 187 9.16 -2.65 -14.33
CA ILE A 187 8.78 -2.21 -15.68
C ILE A 187 8.71 -3.42 -16.64
N LYS A 188 9.69 -4.34 -16.58
CA LYS A 188 9.67 -5.58 -17.39
C LYS A 188 8.51 -6.53 -17.02
N ALA A 189 8.02 -6.49 -15.78
CA ALA A 189 6.84 -7.21 -15.33
C ALA A 189 5.52 -6.52 -15.71
N GLY A 190 5.58 -5.34 -16.33
CA GLY A 190 4.40 -4.58 -16.78
C GLY A 190 3.83 -3.62 -15.74
N LEU A 191 4.56 -3.29 -14.68
CA LEU A 191 4.17 -2.23 -13.74
C LEU A 191 4.68 -0.86 -14.21
N THR A 192 3.84 0.16 -14.07
CA THR A 192 4.26 1.56 -14.15
C THR A 192 4.80 1.97 -12.79
N VAL A 193 6.06 2.41 -12.74
CA VAL A 193 6.66 3.05 -11.56
C VAL A 193 6.43 4.55 -11.68
N ILE A 194 5.89 5.18 -10.64
CA ILE A 194 5.82 6.64 -10.54
C ILE A 194 7.21 7.12 -10.11
N ASP A 195 7.90 7.86 -10.99
CA ASP A 195 9.30 8.29 -10.80
C ASP A 195 9.38 9.49 -9.83
N LYS A 196 9.00 9.23 -8.59
CA LYS A 196 9.00 10.14 -7.44
C LYS A 196 9.31 9.32 -6.19
N ASP A 197 10.29 9.79 -5.42
CA ASP A 197 10.55 9.26 -4.09
C ASP A 197 9.41 9.67 -3.14
N ILE A 198 8.90 8.71 -2.37
CA ILE A 198 7.84 8.94 -1.37
C ILE A 198 8.36 8.97 0.07
N ASP A 199 9.56 8.42 0.33
CA ASP A 199 10.20 8.39 1.66
C ASP A 199 11.43 9.31 1.70
N ALA A 200 11.29 10.50 1.12
CA ALA A 200 12.34 11.51 1.06
C ALA A 200 12.77 12.08 2.44
N GLY A 201 12.25 11.51 3.54
CA GLY A 201 12.67 11.76 4.92
C GLY A 201 13.89 10.96 5.37
N CYS A 202 14.34 9.93 4.63
CA CYS A 202 15.55 9.17 4.95
C CYS A 202 16.63 9.27 3.85
N ASP A 203 17.86 9.64 4.22
CA ASP A 203 19.06 9.53 3.36
C ASP A 203 19.46 8.07 3.05
N CYS A 204 18.62 7.08 3.36
CA CYS A 204 18.99 5.66 3.41
C CYS A 204 18.41 4.81 2.26
N PHE A 205 17.20 5.07 1.81
CA PHE A 205 16.49 4.36 0.74
C PHE A 205 15.55 5.32 0.02
N SER A 206 15.26 5.03 -1.25
CA SER A 206 14.20 5.72 -2.02
C SER A 206 13.07 4.74 -2.28
N ASP A 207 11.86 5.13 -1.88
CA ASP A 207 10.65 4.32 -1.98
C ASP A 207 9.78 4.86 -3.15
N TYR A 208 9.27 3.98 -4.03
CA TYR A 208 8.53 4.39 -5.23
C TYR A 208 7.14 3.75 -5.30
N LEU A 209 6.11 4.54 -5.59
CA LEU A 209 4.75 4.02 -5.78
C LEU A 209 4.61 3.38 -7.17
N CYS A 210 4.20 2.10 -7.20
CA CYS A 210 4.07 1.29 -8.42
C CYS A 210 2.61 0.88 -8.65
N VAL A 211 2.17 0.86 -9.91
CA VAL A 211 0.82 0.44 -10.32
C VAL A 211 0.83 -0.61 -11.43
N TYR A 212 -0.19 -1.45 -11.45
CA TYR A 212 -0.47 -2.41 -12.53
C TYR A 212 -1.87 -2.17 -13.09
N GLN A 213 -2.03 -2.14 -14.42
CA GLN A 213 -3.27 -1.80 -15.15
C GLN A 213 -3.69 -2.93 -16.11
#